data_AF-A0AAV1UNY1-F1
#
_entry.id   AF-A0AAV1UNY1-F1
#
_cell.length_a   1.000
_cell.length_b   1.000
_cell.length_c   1.000
_cell.angle_alpha   90.00
_cell.angle_beta   90.00
_cell.angle_gamma   90.00
#
_symmetry.space_group_name_H-M   'P 1'
#
loop_
_entity.id
_entity.type
_entity.pdbx_description
1 polymer ?
#
loop_
_entity_poly.entity_id
_entity_poly.type
_entity_poly.pdbx_seq_one_letter_code
_entity_poly.pdbx_strand_id
1 'polypeptide(L)'
;MTPSDSLRTSVGSTGHAFSGETCTDLYAERVMTPRLALFSVLTGLAVCTLLLRWHRCRSRRRKVNPFQEKVVFKSFADLGDHTRWKRWLTCFLASTVAWITVFLWCTSSMTTANRNPAQPRPRMVFSFTTTSQGIDKIRPTLDGLVHQIDDFDAIYVVIPRTYQDRPVTIPSWLLAADSTLNRTTFYGLSFATGTSPYHPKVRLVVLDTDLGPASKVLGTLLVEQEPDTIIVYGDDDRVYPPQLRERVQHYTQKYPSDAIAVLGGWISIEDGLYCGRSLAVGVNRVSFVGGAGGVAVKRKFFGMGDATMPAFQVGNLSKACFLGDDYYLSHLLSRNGVRRRLVFDSCWNVESLSESFSHGGLSHAPSTHPGGANVEHYQQCIRELGEHHDLSGDSEFGSSFMFVFSRAWGLFRGLWNLYVGSGFVTC
;
A
#
# COMPACT_ATOMS: atom_id res chain seq x y z
N MET A 1 -4.47 53.98 14.73
CA MET A 1 -5.06 52.77 15.36
C MET A 1 -4.30 51.58 14.82
N THR A 2 -3.55 50.94 15.70
CA THR A 2 -2.60 49.85 15.46
C THR A 2 -3.30 48.53 15.14
N PRO A 3 -2.74 47.67 14.26
CA PRO A 3 -3.14 46.27 14.15
C PRO A 3 -2.38 45.45 15.21
N SER A 4 -3.09 44.59 15.92
CA SER A 4 -2.53 43.68 16.91
C SER A 4 -2.06 42.39 16.23
N ASP A 5 -0.74 42.22 16.19
CA ASP A 5 -0.06 40.94 16.05
C ASP A 5 -0.52 39.96 17.13
N SER A 6 -0.79 38.71 16.74
CA SER A 6 -0.80 37.61 17.70
C SER A 6 -0.03 36.41 17.14
N LEU A 7 0.79 35.87 18.05
CA LEU A 7 2.01 35.12 17.84
C LEU A 7 1.84 33.79 17.09
N ARG A 8 2.68 33.62 16.06
CA ARG A 8 3.15 32.30 15.61
C ARG A 8 4.00 31.67 16.70
N THR A 9 3.51 30.59 17.31
CA THR A 9 4.35 29.64 18.04
C THR A 9 4.87 28.59 17.05
N SER A 10 6.12 28.78 16.65
CA SER A 10 6.92 27.80 15.92
C SER A 10 7.19 26.59 16.82
N VAL A 11 6.64 25.43 16.47
CA VAL A 11 7.08 24.13 17.00
C VAL A 11 7.76 23.36 15.86
N GLY A 12 9.09 23.39 15.89
CA GLY A 12 10.00 22.35 15.42
C GLY A 12 9.68 21.61 14.12
N SER A 13 9.67 22.32 12.99
CA SER A 13 9.98 21.67 11.72
C SER A 13 11.48 21.35 11.71
N THR A 14 11.84 20.10 11.97
CA THR A 14 13.12 19.56 11.50
C THR A 14 13.04 19.49 9.99
N GLY A 15 13.36 20.61 9.35
CA GLY A 15 13.51 20.74 7.93
C GLY A 15 14.66 19.87 7.44
N HIS A 16 14.33 18.66 7.01
CA HIS A 16 15.01 18.10 5.86
C HIS A 16 14.41 18.79 4.63
N ALA A 17 15.11 19.80 4.15
CA ALA A 17 14.93 20.33 2.82
C ALA A 17 15.05 19.15 1.83
N PHE A 18 13.91 18.73 1.26
CA PHE A 18 13.83 17.78 0.16
C PHE A 18 14.63 18.34 -1.01
N SER A 19 15.86 17.86 -1.14
CA SER A 19 16.81 18.18 -2.18
C SER A 19 17.07 16.88 -2.95
N GLY A 20 16.64 16.82 -4.22
CA GLY A 20 16.99 15.73 -5.15
C GLY A 20 15.81 14.91 -5.67
N GLU A 21 15.48 15.12 -6.94
CA GLU A 21 14.30 14.67 -7.71
C GLU A 21 14.31 13.17 -8.10
N THR A 22 14.42 12.26 -7.13
CA THR A 22 14.31 10.82 -7.43
C THR A 22 13.41 10.09 -6.45
N CYS A 23 12.30 9.56 -6.95
CA CYS A 23 11.42 8.70 -6.17
C CYS A 23 12.06 7.33 -5.95
N THR A 24 12.05 6.87 -4.69
CA THR A 24 12.71 5.64 -4.27
C THR A 24 11.71 4.66 -3.70
N ASP A 25 11.85 3.39 -4.10
CA ASP A 25 11.13 2.26 -3.47
C ASP A 25 11.69 2.02 -2.06
N LEU A 26 11.04 2.62 -1.07
CA LEU A 26 11.47 2.59 0.32
C LEU A 26 11.41 1.19 0.93
N TYR A 27 10.71 0.24 0.30
CA TYR A 27 10.70 -1.15 0.75
C TYR A 27 12.10 -1.76 0.73
N ALA A 28 12.89 -1.51 -0.31
CA ALA A 28 14.23 -2.06 -0.43
C ALA A 28 15.16 -1.51 0.67
N GLU A 29 15.11 -0.20 0.89
CA GLU A 29 15.99 0.51 1.82
C GLU A 29 15.59 0.28 3.28
N ARG A 30 14.31 0.45 3.62
CA ARG A 30 13.85 0.46 5.02
C ARG A 30 13.39 -0.89 5.54
N VAL A 31 13.07 -1.85 4.66
CA VAL A 31 12.53 -3.16 5.07
C VAL A 31 13.44 -4.30 4.65
N MET A 32 13.77 -4.41 3.37
CA MET A 32 14.54 -5.54 2.84
C MET A 32 15.97 -5.55 3.38
N THR A 33 16.66 -4.40 3.31
CA THR A 33 18.07 -4.28 3.72
C THR A 33 18.26 -4.60 5.21
N PRO A 34 17.48 -4.03 6.15
CA PRO A 34 17.61 -4.38 7.56
C PRO A 34 17.29 -5.85 7.86
N ARG A 35 16.30 -6.44 7.17
CA ARG A 35 15.95 -7.86 7.35
C ARG A 35 17.05 -8.80 6.89
N LEU A 36 17.64 -8.54 5.73
CA LEU A 36 18.76 -9.34 5.23
C LEU A 36 19.99 -9.17 6.12
N ALA A 37 20.27 -7.95 6.59
CA ALA A 37 21.34 -7.71 7.55
C ALA A 37 21.11 -8.48 8.87
N LEU A 38 19.90 -8.44 9.42
CA LEU A 38 19.53 -9.20 10.62
C LEU A 38 19.67 -10.71 10.41
N PHE A 39 19.15 -11.22 9.29
CA PHE A 39 19.27 -12.64 8.95
C PHE A 39 20.73 -13.08 8.83
N SER A 40 21.57 -12.25 8.20
CA SER A 40 23.02 -12.49 8.12
C SER A 40 23.68 -12.52 9.49
N VAL A 41 23.32 -11.60 10.39
CA VAL A 41 23.83 -11.58 11.78
C VAL A 41 23.40 -12.83 12.55
N LEU A 42 22.12 -13.19 12.49
CA LEU A 42 21.58 -14.38 13.17
C LEU A 42 22.22 -15.67 12.66
N THR A 43 22.42 -15.79 11.35
CA THR A 43 23.11 -16.93 10.74
C THR A 43 24.57 -16.99 11.20
N GLY A 44 25.26 -15.85 11.23
CA GLY A 44 26.62 -15.75 11.78
C GLY A 44 26.70 -16.19 13.25
N LEU A 45 25.77 -15.75 14.10
CA LEU A 45 25.69 -16.16 15.50
C LEU A 45 25.39 -17.66 15.66
N ALA A 46 24.50 -18.22 14.85
CA ALA A 46 24.20 -19.65 14.84
C ALA A 46 25.45 -20.49 14.48
N VAL A 47 26.21 -20.07 13.46
CA VAL A 47 27.47 -20.73 13.09
C VAL A 47 28.50 -20.63 14.23
N CYS A 48 28.67 -19.44 14.82
CA CYS A 48 29.58 -19.24 15.95
C CYS A 48 29.23 -20.13 17.15
N THR A 49 27.94 -20.21 17.52
CA THR A 49 27.49 -21.04 18.64
C THR A 49 27.71 -22.53 18.38
N LEU A 50 27.46 -23.01 17.16
CA LEU A 50 27.76 -24.38 16.75
C LEU A 50 29.27 -24.69 16.83
N LEU A 51 30.11 -23.78 16.34
CA LEU A 51 31.58 -23.93 16.40
C LEU A 51 32.09 -23.94 17.85
N LEU A 52 31.59 -23.05 18.71
CA LEU A 52 31.94 -23.02 20.13
C LEU A 52 31.49 -24.29 20.86
N ARG A 53 30.28 -24.80 20.56
CA ARG A 53 29.78 -26.06 21.12
C ARG A 53 30.64 -27.24 20.68
N TRP A 54 30.98 -27.31 19.39
CA TRP A 54 31.87 -28.33 18.85
C TRP A 54 33.26 -28.30 19.51
N HIS A 55 33.84 -27.12 19.70
CA HIS A 55 35.11 -26.95 20.38
C HIS A 55 35.06 -27.42 21.84
N ARG A 56 34.02 -27.05 22.60
CA ARG A 56 33.81 -27.50 23.99
C ARG A 56 33.66 -29.02 24.08
N CYS A 57 32.89 -29.63 23.19
CA CYS A 57 32.73 -31.09 23.13
C CYS A 57 34.06 -31.81 22.83
N ARG A 58 34.86 -31.27 21.90
CA ARG A 58 36.18 -31.83 21.57
C ARG A 58 37.18 -31.70 22.73
N SER A 59 37.18 -30.56 23.43
CA SER A 59 38.02 -30.34 24.61
C SER A 59 37.65 -31.28 25.76
N ARG A 60 36.34 -31.52 25.99
CA ARG A 60 35.88 -32.52 26.98
C ARG A 60 36.32 -33.93 26.61
N ARG A 61 36.21 -34.36 25.34
CA ARG A 61 36.70 -35.68 24.91
C ARG A 61 38.21 -35.86 25.10
N ARG A 62 39.01 -34.79 24.94
CA ARG A 62 40.45 -34.84 25.23
C ARG A 62 40.77 -34.98 26.72
N LYS A 63 39.92 -34.45 27.61
CA LYS A 63 40.11 -34.56 29.07
C LYS A 63 39.63 -35.89 29.67
N VAL A 64 38.91 -36.73 28.91
CA VAL A 64 38.31 -37.99 29.40
C VAL A 64 39.13 -39.24 29.01
N ASN A 65 40.36 -39.09 28.52
CA ASN A 65 41.33 -40.20 28.45
C ASN A 65 42.41 -40.08 29.54
N PRO A 66 42.13 -40.40 30.81
CA PRO A 66 43.15 -40.45 31.85
C PRO A 66 43.64 -41.88 32.08
N PHE A 67 44.01 -42.65 31.05
CA PHE A 67 44.77 -43.90 31.25
C PHE A 67 45.48 -44.33 29.96
N GLN A 68 46.72 -43.88 29.75
CA GLN A 68 47.85 -44.78 29.54
C GLN A 68 49.19 -44.05 29.66
N GLU A 69 50.19 -44.85 30.00
CA GLU A 69 51.40 -44.58 30.77
C GLU A 69 52.53 -43.75 30.13
N LYS A 70 53.30 -43.15 31.06
CA LYS A 70 54.77 -43.02 31.15
C LYS A 70 55.59 -42.22 30.12
N VAL A 71 56.10 -41.11 30.68
CA VAL A 71 57.47 -40.56 30.72
C VAL A 71 58.24 -40.33 29.39
N VAL A 72 58.81 -39.10 29.35
CA VAL A 72 60.05 -38.65 28.70
C VAL A 72 59.87 -37.73 27.47
N PHE A 73 60.19 -36.46 27.75
CA PHE A 73 60.78 -35.41 26.89
C PHE A 73 59.97 -34.43 26.02
N LYS A 74 60.43 -33.18 26.19
CA LYS A 74 60.44 -32.01 25.31
C LYS A 74 59.13 -31.23 25.11
N SER A 75 59.06 -30.16 25.91
CA SER A 75 58.84 -28.78 25.45
C SER A 75 58.93 -28.62 23.93
N PHE A 76 57.76 -28.61 23.27
CA PHE A 76 57.48 -28.05 21.93
C PHE A 76 55.96 -28.09 21.60
N ALA A 77 55.10 -28.46 22.55
CA ALA A 77 53.67 -28.64 22.29
C ALA A 77 52.84 -27.35 22.26
N ASP A 78 53.38 -26.21 22.70
CA ASP A 78 52.62 -24.95 22.84
C ASP A 78 52.61 -24.10 21.55
N LEU A 79 53.48 -24.40 20.57
CA LEU A 79 53.49 -23.70 19.28
C LEU A 79 52.41 -24.22 18.30
N GLY A 80 51.94 -25.46 18.48
CA GLY A 80 51.00 -26.10 17.56
C GLY A 80 49.54 -25.64 17.71
N ASP A 81 49.12 -25.28 18.92
CA ASP A 81 47.74 -24.87 19.18
C ASP A 81 47.46 -23.44 18.69
N HIS A 82 48.47 -22.56 18.75
CA HIS A 82 48.39 -21.21 18.20
C HIS A 82 48.24 -21.19 16.67
N THR A 83 48.95 -22.08 15.95
CA THR A 83 48.78 -22.23 14.49
C THR A 83 47.40 -22.74 14.11
N ARG A 84 46.78 -23.59 14.94
CA ARG A 84 45.45 -24.13 14.66
C ARG A 84 44.35 -23.10 14.89
N TRP A 85 44.46 -22.32 15.96
CA TRP A 85 43.54 -21.20 16.23
C TRP A 85 43.62 -20.13 15.15
N LYS A 86 44.83 -19.76 14.70
CA LYS A 86 45.02 -18.83 13.58
C LYS A 86 44.30 -19.32 12.32
N ARG A 87 44.45 -20.60 11.93
CA ARG A 87 43.77 -21.16 10.75
C ARG A 87 42.24 -21.08 10.85
N TRP A 88 41.66 -21.35 12.02
CA TRP A 88 40.22 -21.22 12.24
C TRP A 88 39.74 -19.77 12.18
N LEU A 89 40.49 -18.84 12.78
CA LEU A 89 40.19 -17.42 12.71
C LEU A 89 40.27 -16.90 11.27
N THR A 90 41.27 -17.34 10.50
CA THR A 90 41.40 -17.00 9.08
C THR A 90 40.24 -17.56 8.25
N CYS A 91 39.82 -18.80 8.48
CA CYS A 91 38.66 -19.39 7.79
C CYS A 91 37.36 -18.64 8.14
N PHE A 92 37.20 -18.25 9.41
CA PHE A 92 36.04 -17.47 9.86
C PHE A 92 36.02 -16.10 9.18
N LEU A 93 37.12 -15.34 9.24
CA LEU A 93 37.24 -14.05 8.57
C LEU A 93 37.01 -14.16 7.06
N ALA A 94 37.59 -15.17 6.41
CA ALA A 94 37.39 -15.41 4.98
C ALA A 94 35.92 -15.72 4.66
N SER A 95 35.24 -16.52 5.48
CA SER A 95 33.82 -16.82 5.29
C SER A 95 32.92 -15.59 5.49
N THR A 96 33.23 -14.74 6.48
CA THR A 96 32.50 -13.49 6.73
C THR A 96 32.72 -12.49 5.61
N VAL A 97 33.96 -12.33 5.14
CA VAL A 97 34.27 -11.46 3.99
C VAL A 97 33.56 -11.96 2.74
N ALA A 98 33.63 -13.26 2.44
CA ALA A 98 32.94 -13.86 1.31
C ALA A 98 31.43 -13.59 1.35
N TRP A 99 30.79 -13.79 2.51
CA TRP A 99 29.38 -13.48 2.71
C TRP A 99 29.04 -12.00 2.53
N ILE A 100 29.86 -11.08 3.05
CA ILE A 100 29.68 -9.63 2.85
C ILE A 100 29.83 -9.27 1.37
N THR A 101 30.82 -9.81 0.65
CA THR A 101 30.97 -9.56 -0.78
C THR A 101 29.81 -10.11 -1.59
N VAL A 102 29.33 -11.33 -1.31
CA VAL A 102 28.14 -11.89 -1.97
C VAL A 102 26.91 -11.02 -1.68
N PHE A 103 26.77 -10.54 -0.44
CA PHE A 103 25.69 -9.63 -0.06
C PHE A 103 25.74 -8.30 -0.83
N LEU A 104 26.90 -7.64 -0.87
CA LEU A 104 27.09 -6.40 -1.61
C LEU A 104 26.88 -6.58 -3.12
N TRP A 105 27.23 -7.74 -3.66
CA TRP A 105 27.04 -8.03 -5.08
C TRP A 105 25.57 -8.31 -5.42
N CYS A 106 24.86 -9.04 -4.56
CA CYS A 106 23.42 -9.25 -4.70
C CYS A 106 22.62 -7.96 -4.60
N THR A 107 22.99 -7.03 -3.72
CA THR A 107 22.27 -5.75 -3.55
C THR A 107 22.55 -4.76 -4.69
N SER A 108 23.78 -4.74 -5.22
CA SER A 108 24.14 -3.89 -6.37
C SER A 108 23.56 -4.41 -7.70
N SER A 109 23.29 -5.71 -7.80
CA SER A 109 22.61 -6.28 -8.98
C SER A 109 21.10 -6.01 -9.01
N MET A 110 20.49 -5.56 -7.89
CA MET A 110 19.06 -5.21 -7.83
C MET A 110 18.76 -3.75 -8.19
N THR A 111 19.76 -2.86 -8.24
CA THR A 111 19.57 -1.42 -8.53
C THR A 111 19.69 -1.08 -10.01
N THR A 112 20.03 -2.03 -10.88
CA THR A 112 20.09 -1.83 -12.33
C THR A 112 18.95 -2.56 -13.03
N ALA A 113 17.71 -2.14 -12.75
CA ALA A 113 16.60 -2.42 -13.64
C ALA A 113 16.80 -1.59 -14.92
N ASN A 114 17.56 -2.16 -15.85
CA ASN A 114 17.81 -1.62 -17.17
C ASN A 114 16.46 -1.32 -17.84
N ARG A 115 16.17 -0.04 -18.12
CA ARG A 115 14.98 0.37 -18.90
C ARG A 115 15.12 -0.27 -20.28
N ASN A 116 14.40 -1.37 -20.52
CA ASN A 116 14.22 -1.88 -21.87
C ASN A 116 13.64 -0.76 -22.75
N PRO A 117 14.21 -0.48 -23.93
CA PRO A 117 13.66 0.53 -24.82
C PRO A 117 12.35 0.02 -25.45
N ALA A 118 11.39 0.94 -25.56
CA ALA A 118 10.16 0.84 -26.37
C ALA A 118 9.07 -0.16 -25.92
N GLN A 119 8.72 -0.22 -24.63
CA GLN A 119 7.36 -0.65 -24.28
C GLN A 119 6.38 0.51 -24.56
N PRO A 120 5.28 0.29 -25.28
CA PRO A 120 4.29 1.33 -25.53
C PRO A 120 3.74 1.86 -24.19
N ARG A 121 3.62 3.19 -24.08
CA ARG A 121 3.05 3.87 -22.91
C ARG A 121 1.65 3.29 -22.66
N PRO A 122 1.40 2.64 -21.51
CA PRO A 122 0.09 2.07 -21.25
C PRO A 122 -0.93 3.20 -21.10
N ARG A 123 -2.16 2.96 -21.61
CA ARG A 123 -3.30 3.84 -21.34
C ARG A 123 -3.57 3.81 -19.84
N MET A 124 -3.52 4.98 -19.22
CA MET A 124 -3.76 5.16 -17.80
C MET A 124 -4.71 6.32 -17.56
N VAL A 125 -5.80 6.04 -16.86
CA VAL A 125 -6.83 7.02 -16.52
C VAL A 125 -6.90 7.19 -15.01
N PHE A 126 -7.24 8.39 -14.55
CA PHE A 126 -7.60 8.62 -13.16
C PHE A 126 -9.12 8.71 -13.03
N SER A 127 -9.70 8.25 -11.92
CA SER A 127 -11.13 8.36 -11.66
C SER A 127 -11.45 8.58 -10.20
N PHE A 128 -12.39 9.48 -9.94
CA PHE A 128 -12.97 9.68 -8.61
C PHE A 128 -14.46 9.98 -8.76
N THR A 129 -15.21 9.84 -7.67
CA THR A 129 -16.63 10.19 -7.63
C THR A 129 -16.86 11.35 -6.68
N THR A 130 -17.82 12.21 -7.00
CA THR A 130 -18.22 13.35 -6.16
C THR A 130 -19.72 13.37 -5.98
N THR A 131 -20.21 14.13 -5.00
CA THR A 131 -21.64 14.40 -4.77
C THR A 131 -21.90 15.90 -4.72
N SER A 132 -23.14 16.29 -4.47
CA SER A 132 -23.52 17.68 -4.27
C SER A 132 -22.77 18.39 -3.13
N GLN A 133 -22.18 17.64 -2.19
CA GLN A 133 -21.38 18.21 -1.09
C GLN A 133 -19.92 18.49 -1.48
N GLY A 134 -19.37 17.66 -2.38
CA GLY A 134 -17.96 17.72 -2.80
C GLY A 134 -17.73 18.50 -4.09
N ILE A 135 -18.72 18.53 -5.00
CA ILE A 135 -18.50 18.93 -6.41
C ILE A 135 -17.95 20.34 -6.59
N ASP A 136 -18.30 21.29 -5.71
CA ASP A 136 -17.78 22.65 -5.75
C ASP A 136 -16.36 22.79 -5.14
N LYS A 137 -15.89 21.76 -4.44
CA LYS A 137 -14.63 21.74 -3.69
C LYS A 137 -13.53 20.90 -4.35
N ILE A 138 -13.84 20.10 -5.38
CA ILE A 138 -12.88 19.18 -6.02
C ILE A 138 -11.77 19.87 -6.84
N ARG A 139 -11.77 21.21 -6.95
CA ARG A 139 -10.83 21.94 -7.80
C ARG A 139 -9.35 21.65 -7.44
N PRO A 140 -8.91 21.67 -6.17
CA PRO A 140 -7.51 21.37 -5.84
C PRO A 140 -7.12 19.91 -6.17
N THR A 141 -8.07 18.98 -6.04
CA THR A 141 -7.88 17.57 -6.45
C THR A 141 -7.66 17.50 -7.97
N LEU A 142 -8.51 18.17 -8.76
CA LEU A 142 -8.35 18.24 -10.22
C LEU A 142 -7.03 18.92 -10.62
N ASP A 143 -6.63 19.99 -9.93
CA ASP A 143 -5.36 20.67 -10.17
C ASP A 143 -4.16 19.73 -9.97
N GLY A 144 -4.14 18.96 -8.87
CA GLY A 144 -3.10 17.98 -8.62
C GLY A 144 -3.02 16.88 -9.69
N LEU A 145 -4.18 16.47 -10.23
CA LEU A 145 -4.27 15.43 -11.25
C LEU A 145 -3.94 15.91 -12.67
N VAL A 146 -4.25 17.17 -13.00
CA VAL A 146 -3.91 17.78 -14.30
C VAL A 146 -2.43 18.14 -14.37
N HIS A 147 -1.80 18.50 -13.26
CA HIS A 147 -0.39 18.92 -13.20
C HIS A 147 0.54 17.81 -12.73
N GLN A 148 0.38 16.62 -13.29
CA GLN A 148 1.30 15.50 -13.06
C GLN A 148 2.58 15.69 -13.90
N ILE A 149 3.71 15.15 -13.43
CA ILE A 149 4.97 15.11 -14.20
C ILE A 149 4.78 14.29 -15.48
N ASP A 150 4.01 13.20 -15.37
CA ASP A 150 3.51 12.45 -16.51
C ASP A 150 1.98 12.46 -16.51
N ASP A 151 1.40 12.80 -17.65
CA ASP A 151 -0.02 13.11 -17.77
C ASP A 151 -0.94 11.90 -17.82
N PHE A 152 -2.05 11.85 -17.07
CA PHE A 152 -3.11 10.87 -17.30
C PHE A 152 -3.72 11.01 -18.72
N ASP A 153 -4.14 9.89 -19.32
CA ASP A 153 -4.78 9.91 -20.64
C ASP A 153 -6.23 10.44 -20.57
N ALA A 154 -6.87 10.28 -19.42
CA ALA A 154 -8.14 10.91 -19.05
C ALA A 154 -8.28 10.98 -17.53
N ILE A 155 -9.04 11.96 -17.05
CA ILE A 155 -9.45 12.10 -15.65
C ILE A 155 -10.97 12.08 -15.63
N TYR A 156 -11.56 11.02 -15.08
CA TYR A 156 -12.99 10.85 -14.96
C TYR A 156 -13.51 11.42 -13.65
N VAL A 157 -14.42 12.39 -13.76
CA VAL A 157 -15.25 12.86 -12.64
C VAL A 157 -16.59 12.15 -12.75
N VAL A 158 -16.79 11.16 -11.89
CA VAL A 158 -18.04 10.39 -11.83
C VAL A 158 -19.02 11.11 -10.91
N ILE A 159 -20.23 11.35 -11.41
CA ILE A 159 -21.25 12.16 -10.72
C ILE A 159 -22.58 11.42 -10.78
N PRO A 160 -23.24 11.11 -9.66
CA PRO A 160 -24.60 10.61 -9.72
C PRO A 160 -25.55 11.75 -10.13
N ARG A 161 -26.52 11.47 -11.00
CA ARG A 161 -27.55 12.43 -11.41
C ARG A 161 -28.33 12.94 -10.20
N THR A 162 -28.59 12.04 -9.25
CA THR A 162 -29.28 12.31 -7.99
C THR A 162 -28.48 11.74 -6.84
N TYR A 163 -28.33 12.50 -5.76
CA TYR A 163 -27.73 12.06 -4.51
C TYR A 163 -28.68 12.38 -3.36
N GLN A 164 -29.00 11.38 -2.53
CA GLN A 164 -30.02 11.50 -1.47
C GLN A 164 -31.35 12.08 -1.99
N ASP A 165 -31.84 11.52 -3.10
CA ASP A 165 -33.08 11.93 -3.79
C ASP A 165 -33.11 13.39 -4.28
N ARG A 166 -31.95 14.04 -4.36
CA ARG A 166 -31.82 15.41 -4.86
C ARG A 166 -30.95 15.46 -6.11
N PRO A 167 -31.36 16.18 -7.17
CA PRO A 167 -30.50 16.40 -8.33
C PRO A 167 -29.16 17.02 -7.94
N VAL A 168 -28.06 16.52 -8.51
CA VAL A 168 -26.73 17.12 -8.33
C VAL A 168 -26.54 18.22 -9.37
N THR A 169 -26.40 19.47 -8.91
CA THR A 169 -26.06 20.60 -9.78
C THR A 169 -24.58 20.55 -10.13
N ILE A 170 -24.28 20.41 -11.42
CA ILE A 170 -22.89 20.44 -11.92
C ILE A 170 -22.51 21.90 -12.19
N PRO A 171 -21.41 22.41 -11.61
CA PRO A 171 -21.05 23.81 -11.77
C PRO A 171 -20.55 24.09 -13.20
N SER A 172 -20.78 25.31 -13.68
CA SER A 172 -20.48 25.71 -15.07
C SER A 172 -19.01 25.63 -15.45
N TRP A 173 -18.11 25.74 -14.47
CA TRP A 173 -16.67 25.57 -14.67
C TRP A 173 -16.29 24.11 -14.96
N LEU A 174 -17.14 23.15 -14.57
CA LEU A 174 -16.93 21.72 -14.78
C LEU A 174 -17.72 21.18 -15.97
N LEU A 175 -18.90 21.72 -16.26
CA LEU A 175 -19.72 21.41 -17.44
C LEU A 175 -20.37 22.68 -17.97
N ALA A 176 -20.15 23.04 -19.24
CA ALA A 176 -20.74 24.25 -19.79
C ALA A 176 -22.28 24.13 -19.87
N ALA A 177 -22.99 25.25 -19.67
CA ALA A 177 -24.45 25.26 -19.55
C ALA A 177 -25.19 24.78 -20.83
N ASP A 178 -24.54 24.91 -21.98
CA ASP A 178 -25.00 24.49 -23.30
C ASP A 178 -24.49 23.09 -23.71
N SER A 179 -23.72 22.43 -22.85
CA SER A 179 -23.15 21.12 -23.15
C SER A 179 -24.25 20.05 -23.20
N THR A 180 -24.31 19.35 -24.33
CA THR A 180 -25.11 18.13 -24.46
C THR A 180 -24.25 16.94 -24.05
N LEU A 181 -24.69 16.23 -23.00
CA LEU A 181 -24.02 14.99 -22.59
C LEU A 181 -24.47 13.84 -23.50
N ASN A 182 -23.51 13.04 -23.97
CA ASN A 182 -23.77 11.87 -24.81
C ASN A 182 -24.32 10.74 -23.95
N ARG A 183 -25.61 10.45 -24.09
CA ARG A 183 -26.28 9.36 -23.36
C ARG A 183 -25.95 8.01 -23.98
N THR A 184 -25.61 7.06 -23.13
CA THR A 184 -25.29 5.68 -23.51
C THR A 184 -25.91 4.72 -22.50
N THR A 185 -26.08 3.47 -22.92
CA THR A 185 -26.48 2.37 -22.03
C THR A 185 -25.48 1.24 -22.11
N PHE A 186 -25.24 0.57 -20.98
CA PHE A 186 -24.39 -0.61 -20.89
C PHE A 186 -25.12 -1.65 -20.04
N TYR A 187 -25.62 -2.72 -20.66
CA TYR A 187 -26.40 -3.78 -20.01
C TYR A 187 -27.52 -3.25 -19.09
N GLY A 188 -28.29 -2.26 -19.58
CA GLY A 188 -29.40 -1.65 -18.83
C GLY A 188 -29.00 -0.51 -17.90
N LEU A 189 -27.70 -0.29 -17.64
CA LEU A 189 -27.21 0.86 -16.89
C LEU A 189 -27.13 2.08 -17.81
N SER A 190 -27.90 3.12 -17.49
CA SER A 190 -27.92 4.36 -18.25
C SER A 190 -26.98 5.38 -17.64
N PHE A 191 -26.19 6.03 -18.48
CA PHE A 191 -25.26 7.08 -18.07
C PHE A 191 -25.06 8.08 -19.22
N ALA A 192 -24.47 9.23 -18.90
CA ALA A 192 -24.10 10.22 -19.89
C ALA A 192 -22.63 10.61 -19.74
N THR A 193 -21.98 10.95 -20.86
CA THR A 193 -20.57 11.35 -20.87
C THR A 193 -20.39 12.71 -21.51
N GLY A 194 -19.37 13.45 -21.08
CA GLY A 194 -19.06 14.76 -21.64
C GLY A 194 -17.61 15.18 -21.36
N THR A 195 -17.15 16.17 -22.10
CA THR A 195 -15.86 16.83 -21.86
C THR A 195 -16.05 18.02 -20.95
N SER A 196 -15.09 18.26 -20.06
CA SER A 196 -15.11 19.45 -19.21
C SER A 196 -14.41 20.63 -19.89
N PRO A 197 -14.94 21.87 -19.80
CA PRO A 197 -14.20 23.06 -20.19
C PRO A 197 -13.00 23.36 -19.25
N TYR A 198 -12.93 22.69 -18.09
CA TYR A 198 -11.83 22.86 -17.14
C TYR A 198 -10.47 22.49 -17.73
N HIS A 199 -10.40 21.33 -18.39
CA HIS A 199 -9.18 20.82 -19.01
C HIS A 199 -9.52 19.73 -20.04
N PRO A 200 -8.84 19.65 -21.20
CA PRO A 200 -9.16 18.69 -22.28
C PRO A 200 -9.10 17.21 -21.88
N LYS A 201 -8.37 16.88 -20.81
CA LYS A 201 -8.28 15.51 -20.26
C LYS A 201 -9.39 15.18 -19.26
N VAL A 202 -10.10 16.19 -18.75
CA VAL A 202 -11.15 15.99 -17.74
C VAL A 202 -12.46 15.64 -18.45
N ARG A 203 -13.04 14.51 -18.05
CA ARG A 203 -14.26 13.94 -18.61
C ARG A 203 -15.27 13.68 -17.50
N LEU A 204 -16.53 13.91 -17.79
CA LEU A 204 -17.63 13.64 -16.88
C LEU A 204 -18.27 12.30 -17.23
N VAL A 205 -18.60 11.53 -16.21
CA VAL A 205 -19.47 10.35 -16.30
C VAL A 205 -20.64 10.56 -15.34
N VAL A 206 -21.80 10.90 -15.88
CA VAL A 206 -23.01 11.16 -15.11
C VAL A 206 -23.86 9.90 -15.05
N LEU A 207 -23.95 9.28 -13.87
CA LEU A 207 -24.69 8.04 -13.66
C LEU A 207 -26.16 8.32 -13.37
N ASP A 208 -27.09 7.59 -14.00
CA ASP A 208 -28.51 7.73 -13.68
C ASP A 208 -28.89 7.05 -12.36
N THR A 209 -28.10 6.06 -11.93
CA THR A 209 -28.25 5.35 -10.68
C THR A 209 -27.07 5.69 -9.76
N ASP A 210 -27.37 6.03 -8.50
CA ASP A 210 -26.34 6.19 -7.47
C ASP A 210 -25.80 4.82 -7.06
N LEU A 211 -24.52 4.57 -7.39
CA LEU A 211 -23.80 3.35 -7.01
C LEU A 211 -22.89 3.59 -5.80
N GLY A 212 -23.08 4.72 -5.12
CA GLY A 212 -22.34 5.09 -3.92
C GLY A 212 -20.89 5.44 -4.23
N PRO A 213 -20.00 5.33 -3.23
CA PRO A 213 -18.60 5.69 -3.38
C PRO A 213 -17.86 4.78 -4.39
N ALA A 214 -18.32 3.54 -4.57
CA ALA A 214 -17.79 2.61 -5.58
C ALA A 214 -17.91 3.15 -7.02
N SER A 215 -18.77 4.15 -7.26
CA SER A 215 -18.90 4.86 -8.55
C SER A 215 -17.57 5.33 -9.11
N LYS A 216 -16.56 5.63 -8.27
CA LYS A 216 -15.19 5.99 -8.70
C LYS A 216 -14.58 4.91 -9.61
N VAL A 217 -14.90 3.64 -9.40
CA VAL A 217 -14.48 2.54 -10.29
C VAL A 217 -15.59 2.21 -11.27
N LEU A 218 -16.81 2.02 -10.79
CA LEU A 218 -17.92 1.50 -11.59
C LEU A 218 -18.26 2.40 -12.78
N GLY A 219 -18.23 3.72 -12.62
CA GLY A 219 -18.41 4.67 -13.72
C GLY A 219 -17.32 4.55 -14.78
N THR A 220 -16.08 4.25 -14.39
CA THR A 220 -14.98 4.04 -15.33
C THR A 220 -15.12 2.72 -16.09
N LEU A 221 -15.63 1.66 -15.45
CA LEU A 221 -15.86 0.37 -16.11
C LEU A 221 -16.91 0.44 -17.24
N LEU A 222 -17.80 1.45 -17.20
CA LEU A 222 -18.79 1.71 -18.25
C LEU A 222 -18.14 2.32 -19.51
N VAL A 223 -17.07 3.12 -19.36
CA VAL A 223 -16.46 3.88 -20.46
C VAL A 223 -15.16 3.24 -20.99
N GLU A 224 -14.36 2.62 -20.12
CA GLU A 224 -13.14 1.91 -20.53
C GLU A 224 -13.46 0.45 -20.81
N GLN A 225 -13.19 -0.02 -22.03
CA GLN A 225 -13.38 -1.42 -22.42
C GLN A 225 -12.09 -2.12 -22.85
N GLU A 226 -10.97 -1.40 -22.94
CA GLU A 226 -9.67 -2.00 -23.24
C GLU A 226 -9.13 -2.74 -21.99
N PRO A 227 -8.80 -4.04 -22.09
CA PRO A 227 -8.56 -4.89 -20.92
C PRO A 227 -7.33 -4.48 -20.10
N ASP A 228 -6.31 -3.92 -20.77
CA ASP A 228 -5.05 -3.50 -20.15
C ASP A 228 -5.00 -2.01 -19.80
N THR A 229 -6.10 -1.25 -19.97
CA THR A 229 -6.20 0.10 -19.41
C THR A 229 -5.96 0.05 -17.91
N ILE A 230 -5.02 0.87 -17.43
CA ILE A 230 -4.78 1.07 -16.01
C ILE A 230 -5.76 2.14 -15.52
N ILE A 231 -6.58 1.78 -14.56
CA ILE A 231 -7.49 2.69 -13.86
C ILE A 231 -6.84 2.99 -12.50
N VAL A 232 -6.51 4.25 -12.28
CA VAL A 232 -6.14 4.76 -10.97
C VAL A 232 -7.36 5.41 -10.37
N TYR A 233 -7.82 4.96 -9.22
CA TYR A 233 -8.99 5.55 -8.57
C TYR A 233 -8.65 6.10 -7.20
N GLY A 234 -9.39 7.13 -6.81
CA GLY A 234 -9.15 7.86 -5.58
C GLY A 234 -10.36 8.63 -5.08
N ASP A 235 -10.16 9.41 -4.02
CA ASP A 235 -11.18 10.23 -3.39
C ASP A 235 -11.11 11.66 -3.94
N ASP A 236 -12.25 12.35 -3.90
CA ASP A 236 -12.42 13.70 -4.44
C ASP A 236 -11.77 14.79 -3.58
N ASP A 237 -11.28 14.41 -2.40
CA ASP A 237 -10.81 15.29 -1.35
C ASP A 237 -9.31 15.23 -1.11
N ARG A 238 -8.56 14.52 -1.95
CA ARG A 238 -7.10 14.37 -1.85
C ARG A 238 -6.40 15.12 -2.96
N VAL A 239 -5.33 15.83 -2.60
CA VAL A 239 -4.38 16.35 -3.58
C VAL A 239 -3.30 15.30 -3.81
N TYR A 240 -3.29 14.72 -5.00
CA TYR A 240 -2.37 13.66 -5.38
C TYR A 240 -0.97 14.22 -5.74
N PRO A 241 0.12 13.51 -5.40
CA PRO A 241 1.47 13.96 -5.69
C PRO A 241 1.71 14.00 -7.21
N PRO A 242 2.56 14.91 -7.71
CA PRO A 242 2.78 15.08 -9.15
C PRO A 242 3.47 13.86 -9.80
N GLN A 243 4.07 12.97 -9.01
CA GLN A 243 4.70 11.74 -9.48
C GLN A 243 3.75 10.53 -9.54
N LEU A 244 2.47 10.68 -9.13
CA LEU A 244 1.56 9.54 -8.98
C LEU A 244 1.52 8.65 -10.23
N ARG A 245 1.30 9.21 -11.42
CA ARG A 245 1.24 8.42 -12.67
C ARG A 245 2.53 7.62 -12.90
N GLU A 246 3.68 8.27 -12.75
CA GLU A 246 4.99 7.64 -12.94
C GLU A 246 5.18 6.47 -11.95
N ARG A 247 4.83 6.68 -10.67
CA ARG A 247 4.94 5.64 -9.64
C ARG A 247 3.97 4.49 -9.87
N VAL A 248 2.74 4.78 -10.30
CA VAL A 248 1.78 3.74 -10.71
C VAL A 248 2.34 2.92 -11.87
N GLN A 249 2.89 3.56 -12.89
CA GLN A 249 3.49 2.86 -14.02
C GLN A 249 4.64 1.96 -13.56
N HIS A 250 5.53 2.46 -12.70
CA HIS A 250 6.63 1.67 -12.13
C HIS A 250 6.11 0.39 -11.43
N TYR A 251 5.13 0.53 -10.54
CA TYR A 251 4.66 -0.61 -9.75
C TYR A 251 3.74 -1.57 -10.51
N THR A 252 2.94 -1.09 -11.46
CA THR A 252 2.12 -1.95 -12.33
C THR A 252 2.95 -2.72 -13.34
N GLN A 253 4.12 -2.20 -13.75
CA GLN A 253 5.10 -2.98 -14.51
C GLN A 253 5.79 -4.03 -13.63
N LYS A 254 6.15 -3.68 -12.39
CA LYS A 254 6.77 -4.60 -11.42
C LYS A 254 5.82 -5.73 -10.97
N TYR A 255 4.52 -5.44 -10.88
CA TYR A 255 3.49 -6.36 -10.39
C TYR A 255 2.26 -6.35 -11.33
N PRO A 256 2.36 -6.91 -12.55
CA PRO A 256 1.36 -6.74 -13.61
C PRO A 256 0.01 -7.42 -13.37
N SER A 257 -0.10 -8.27 -12.35
CA SER A 257 -1.30 -9.04 -12.00
C SER A 257 -1.87 -8.65 -10.62
N ASP A 258 -1.30 -7.63 -9.97
CA ASP A 258 -1.74 -7.19 -8.65
C ASP A 258 -2.39 -5.80 -8.77
N ALA A 259 -3.40 -5.54 -7.95
CA ALA A 259 -3.85 -4.19 -7.65
C ALA A 259 -2.84 -3.52 -6.72
N ILE A 260 -2.49 -2.27 -7.00
CA ILE A 260 -1.42 -1.53 -6.30
C ILE A 260 -2.01 -0.37 -5.52
N ALA A 261 -1.65 -0.22 -4.25
CA ALA A 261 -2.09 0.90 -3.43
C ALA A 261 -1.03 1.30 -2.39
N VAL A 262 -1.24 2.43 -1.73
CA VAL A 262 -0.41 2.88 -0.59
C VAL A 262 -1.14 2.82 0.75
N LEU A 263 -2.44 2.46 0.72
CA LEU A 263 -3.31 2.31 1.88
C LEU A 263 -4.13 1.03 1.74
N GLY A 264 -4.31 0.29 2.84
CA GLY A 264 -5.06 -0.96 2.88
C GLY A 264 -4.76 -1.77 4.14
N GLY A 265 -5.57 -2.78 4.44
CA GLY A 265 -5.47 -3.51 5.71
C GLY A 265 -5.79 -5.00 5.62
N TRP A 266 -5.74 -5.67 6.77
CA TRP A 266 -6.06 -7.09 6.90
C TRP A 266 -7.36 -7.28 7.68
N ILE A 267 -8.05 -8.38 7.40
CA ILE A 267 -9.25 -8.78 8.12
C ILE A 267 -8.88 -10.03 8.94
N SER A 268 -9.13 -10.01 10.25
CA SER A 268 -8.95 -11.19 11.10
C SER A 268 -10.21 -12.05 11.11
N ILE A 269 -10.02 -13.34 11.38
CA ILE A 269 -11.06 -14.38 11.48
C ILE A 269 -12.03 -14.11 12.65
N GLU A 270 -11.61 -13.38 13.69
CA GLU A 270 -12.42 -13.07 14.88
C GLU A 270 -13.34 -11.84 14.70
N ASP A 271 -13.75 -11.48 13.48
CA ASP A 271 -14.43 -10.21 13.15
C ASP A 271 -13.65 -8.93 13.52
N GLY A 272 -12.42 -9.06 14.06
CA GLY A 272 -11.52 -7.96 14.33
C GLY A 272 -10.95 -7.39 13.04
N LEU A 273 -11.35 -6.18 12.67
CA LEU A 273 -10.75 -5.49 11.52
C LEU A 273 -9.39 -4.93 11.93
N TYR A 274 -8.32 -5.32 11.25
CA TYR A 274 -7.00 -4.73 11.44
C TYR A 274 -6.74 -3.73 10.32
N CYS A 275 -6.95 -2.46 10.62
CA CYS A 275 -6.47 -1.37 9.77
C CYS A 275 -4.94 -1.37 9.79
N GLY A 276 -4.34 -2.08 8.84
CA GLY A 276 -2.94 -1.88 8.49
C GLY A 276 -2.79 -0.48 7.92
N ARG A 277 -1.82 0.29 8.40
CA ARG A 277 -1.17 1.28 7.53
C ARG A 277 -0.05 0.54 6.83
N SER A 278 0.17 0.82 5.55
CA SER A 278 1.24 0.22 4.76
C SER A 278 2.55 0.17 5.57
N LEU A 279 2.91 -1.07 5.94
CA LEU A 279 4.29 -1.54 6.14
C LEU A 279 5.11 -1.03 7.33
N ALA A 280 4.56 -1.11 8.55
CA ALA A 280 5.41 -1.40 9.72
C ALA A 280 5.87 -2.89 9.77
N VAL A 281 5.18 -3.80 9.05
CA VAL A 281 5.31 -5.27 9.24
C VAL A 281 5.85 -6.02 8.01
N GLY A 282 6.15 -5.33 6.91
CA GLY A 282 6.85 -5.92 5.75
C GLY A 282 6.14 -7.09 5.04
N VAL A 283 4.81 -7.14 5.10
CA VAL A 283 3.96 -7.97 4.22
C VAL A 283 3.26 -7.01 3.26
N ASN A 284 3.60 -7.12 1.97
CA ASN A 284 3.07 -6.19 0.96
C ASN A 284 1.70 -6.61 0.46
N ARG A 285 1.14 -7.76 0.85
CA ARG A 285 -0.20 -8.22 0.45
C ARG A 285 -1.21 -7.97 1.54
N VAL A 286 -2.40 -7.48 1.18
CA VAL A 286 -3.44 -7.04 2.13
C VAL A 286 -4.80 -7.59 1.77
N SER A 287 -5.71 -7.68 2.76
CA SER A 287 -7.11 -8.12 2.60
C SER A 287 -8.02 -7.07 1.95
N PHE A 288 -7.65 -5.80 1.96
CA PHE A 288 -8.33 -4.74 1.20
C PHE A 288 -7.39 -3.56 0.94
N VAL A 289 -7.73 -2.72 -0.04
CA VAL A 289 -7.03 -1.46 -0.36
C VAL A 289 -7.97 -0.28 -0.28
N GLY A 290 -7.46 0.86 0.20
CA GLY A 290 -8.25 2.08 0.42
C GLY A 290 -8.04 3.13 -0.65
N GLY A 291 -9.14 3.70 -1.16
CA GLY A 291 -9.17 4.72 -2.22
C GLY A 291 -8.46 6.02 -1.85
N ALA A 292 -8.44 6.42 -0.58
CA ALA A 292 -7.81 7.67 -0.13
C ALA A 292 -6.35 7.80 -0.59
N GLY A 293 -5.60 6.68 -0.64
CA GLY A 293 -4.21 6.65 -1.10
C GLY A 293 -4.02 6.74 -2.62
N GLY A 294 -5.08 6.55 -3.39
CA GLY A 294 -5.00 6.12 -4.78
C GLY A 294 -4.78 4.60 -4.87
N VAL A 295 -5.51 3.96 -5.77
CA VAL A 295 -5.38 2.53 -6.07
C VAL A 295 -5.32 2.34 -7.58
N ALA A 296 -4.33 1.58 -8.05
CA ALA A 296 -4.16 1.23 -9.46
C ALA A 296 -4.58 -0.21 -9.74
N VAL A 297 -5.45 -0.38 -10.72
CA VAL A 297 -6.02 -1.66 -11.18
C VAL A 297 -6.06 -1.69 -12.71
N LYS A 298 -6.08 -2.89 -13.31
CA LYS A 298 -6.36 -3.02 -14.75
C LYS A 298 -7.86 -3.18 -14.97
N ARG A 299 -8.38 -2.67 -16.09
CA ARG A 299 -9.79 -2.81 -16.46
C ARG A 299 -10.30 -4.25 -16.39
N LYS A 300 -9.50 -5.21 -16.86
CA LYS A 300 -9.83 -6.64 -16.84
C LYS A 300 -9.96 -7.27 -15.45
N PHE A 301 -9.46 -6.61 -14.40
CA PHE A 301 -9.53 -7.13 -13.03
C PHE A 301 -10.96 -7.20 -12.47
N PHE A 302 -11.92 -6.54 -13.12
CA PHE A 302 -13.34 -6.58 -12.76
C PHE A 302 -14.17 -7.42 -13.73
N GLY A 303 -13.55 -8.29 -14.54
CA GLY A 303 -14.22 -9.01 -15.62
C GLY A 303 -14.43 -8.15 -16.87
N MET A 304 -14.74 -8.78 -18.00
CA MET A 304 -14.97 -8.12 -19.29
C MET A 304 -16.36 -8.46 -19.82
N GLY A 305 -16.98 -7.54 -20.58
CA GLY A 305 -18.34 -7.73 -21.10
C GLY A 305 -19.33 -8.06 -19.97
N ASP A 306 -20.13 -9.10 -20.17
CA ASP A 306 -21.10 -9.62 -19.19
C ASP A 306 -20.50 -9.94 -17.83
N ALA A 307 -19.24 -10.40 -17.79
CA ALA A 307 -18.55 -10.72 -16.54
C ALA A 307 -18.25 -9.47 -15.68
N THR A 308 -18.45 -8.25 -16.22
CA THR A 308 -18.38 -7.00 -15.45
C THR A 308 -19.63 -6.78 -14.60
N MET A 309 -20.77 -7.37 -14.98
CA MET A 309 -22.07 -7.05 -14.37
C MET A 309 -22.18 -7.32 -12.85
N PRO A 310 -21.54 -8.35 -12.28
CA PRO A 310 -21.52 -8.53 -10.84
C PRO A 310 -20.97 -7.32 -10.05
N ALA A 311 -20.11 -6.49 -10.67
CA ALA A 311 -19.56 -5.30 -10.02
C ALA A 311 -20.60 -4.21 -9.71
N PHE A 312 -21.74 -4.23 -10.42
CA PHE A 312 -22.81 -3.24 -10.24
C PHE A 312 -23.87 -3.65 -9.21
N GLN A 313 -23.73 -4.84 -8.61
CA GLN A 313 -24.68 -5.35 -7.61
C GLN A 313 -24.64 -4.59 -6.28
N VAL A 314 -23.63 -3.73 -6.07
CA VAL A 314 -23.50 -2.89 -4.87
C VAL A 314 -24.76 -2.09 -4.55
N GLY A 315 -25.49 -1.64 -5.58
CA GLY A 315 -26.74 -0.88 -5.40
C GLY A 315 -27.86 -1.69 -4.74
N ASN A 316 -27.75 -3.02 -4.70
CA ASN A 316 -28.72 -3.93 -4.09
C ASN A 316 -28.24 -4.49 -2.73
N LEU A 317 -27.05 -4.11 -2.27
CA LEU A 317 -26.49 -4.57 -0.98
C LEU A 317 -26.93 -3.67 0.17
N SER A 318 -26.65 -4.09 1.40
CA SER A 318 -26.90 -3.25 2.57
C SER A 318 -26.18 -1.90 2.48
N LYS A 319 -26.71 -0.90 3.19
CA LYS A 319 -26.09 0.42 3.27
C LYS A 319 -24.62 0.38 3.72
N ALA A 320 -24.26 -0.59 4.56
CA ALA A 320 -22.89 -0.79 5.00
C ALA A 320 -21.97 -1.24 3.86
N CYS A 321 -22.39 -2.20 3.03
CA CYS A 321 -21.63 -2.56 1.82
C CYS A 321 -21.62 -1.43 0.79
N PHE A 322 -22.75 -0.74 0.63
CA PHE A 322 -22.88 0.39 -0.28
C PHE A 322 -21.88 1.50 0.04
N LEU A 323 -21.67 1.80 1.33
CA LEU A 323 -20.71 2.81 1.80
C LEU A 323 -19.30 2.26 2.03
N GLY A 324 -19.14 0.94 2.19
CA GLY A 324 -17.87 0.24 2.37
C GLY A 324 -17.21 -0.15 1.04
N ASP A 325 -17.11 0.81 0.11
CA ASP A 325 -16.66 0.57 -1.26
C ASP A 325 -15.25 -0.02 -1.35
N ASP A 326 -14.32 0.43 -0.50
CA ASP A 326 -12.95 -0.11 -0.44
C ASP A 326 -12.94 -1.64 -0.25
N TYR A 327 -13.79 -2.13 0.64
CA TYR A 327 -13.95 -3.57 0.89
C TYR A 327 -14.68 -4.25 -0.27
N TYR A 328 -15.80 -3.68 -0.74
CA TYR A 328 -16.57 -4.25 -1.83
C TYR A 328 -15.73 -4.41 -3.12
N LEU A 329 -15.00 -3.36 -3.51
CA LEU A 329 -14.08 -3.41 -4.66
C LEU A 329 -12.97 -4.43 -4.43
N SER A 330 -12.42 -4.51 -3.22
CA SER A 330 -11.41 -5.51 -2.87
C SER A 330 -11.95 -6.95 -2.93
N HIS A 331 -13.22 -7.15 -2.58
CA HIS A 331 -13.92 -8.43 -2.71
C HIS A 331 -14.08 -8.83 -4.19
N LEU A 332 -14.50 -7.90 -5.06
CA LEU A 332 -14.59 -8.15 -6.50
C LEU A 332 -13.23 -8.53 -7.11
N LEU A 333 -12.16 -7.82 -6.73
CA LEU A 333 -10.79 -8.17 -7.14
C LEU A 333 -10.43 -9.59 -6.70
N SER A 334 -10.77 -9.94 -5.46
CA SER A 334 -10.50 -11.27 -4.91
C SER A 334 -11.24 -12.38 -5.67
N ARG A 335 -12.51 -12.17 -6.00
CA ARG A 335 -13.31 -13.12 -6.81
C ARG A 335 -12.70 -13.38 -8.19
N ASN A 336 -11.98 -12.40 -8.73
CA ASN A 336 -11.29 -12.50 -10.01
C ASN A 336 -9.82 -12.93 -9.88
N GLY A 337 -9.40 -13.42 -8.70
CA GLY A 337 -8.03 -13.90 -8.45
C GLY A 337 -6.98 -12.79 -8.44
N VAL A 338 -7.38 -11.53 -8.29
CA VAL A 338 -6.49 -10.37 -8.28
C VAL A 338 -6.02 -10.09 -6.87
N ARG A 339 -4.71 -10.15 -6.67
CA ARG A 339 -4.08 -9.84 -5.38
C ARG A 339 -4.03 -8.33 -5.17
N ARG A 340 -4.14 -7.90 -3.92
CA ARG A 340 -3.90 -6.52 -3.53
C ARG A 340 -2.55 -6.35 -2.89
N ARG A 341 -1.81 -5.32 -3.32
CA ARG A 341 -0.46 -5.05 -2.86
C ARG A 341 -0.31 -3.61 -2.40
N LEU A 342 0.20 -3.46 -1.18
CA LEU A 342 0.71 -2.19 -0.69
C LEU A 342 2.14 -1.98 -1.13
N VAL A 343 2.41 -0.77 -1.63
CA VAL A 343 3.74 -0.28 -1.95
C VAL A 343 4.16 0.78 -0.93
N PHE A 344 5.47 0.94 -0.78
CA PHE A 344 6.06 1.92 0.11
C PHE A 344 7.07 2.75 -0.65
N ASP A 345 6.69 3.99 -0.95
CA ASP A 345 7.38 4.84 -1.90
C ASP A 345 7.59 6.23 -1.30
N SER A 346 8.70 6.89 -1.64
CA SER A 346 8.99 8.23 -1.12
C SER A 346 8.09 9.32 -1.72
N CYS A 347 7.55 9.12 -2.92
CA CYS A 347 6.73 10.10 -3.63
C CYS A 347 5.25 9.74 -3.66
N TRP A 348 4.92 8.45 -3.63
CA TRP A 348 3.54 7.99 -3.52
C TRP A 348 3.32 7.32 -2.16
N ASN A 349 2.89 8.11 -1.17
CA ASN A 349 2.57 7.63 0.16
C ASN A 349 1.49 8.48 0.83
N VAL A 350 0.90 7.96 1.90
CA VAL A 350 -0.20 8.62 2.62
C VAL A 350 0.23 9.97 3.23
N GLU A 351 1.49 10.11 3.66
CA GLU A 351 2.01 11.34 4.26
C GLU A 351 2.17 12.48 3.22
N SER A 352 2.34 12.13 1.95
CA SER A 352 2.42 13.08 0.83
C SER A 352 1.05 13.58 0.35
N LEU A 353 -0.05 12.97 0.81
CA LEU A 353 -1.40 13.33 0.40
C LEU A 353 -1.97 14.40 1.33
N SER A 354 -2.06 15.64 0.84
CA SER A 354 -2.77 16.69 1.55
C SER A 354 -4.28 16.63 1.29
N GLU A 355 -5.06 16.98 2.30
CA GLU A 355 -6.51 17.15 2.15
C GLU A 355 -6.81 18.44 1.39
N SER A 356 -7.62 18.34 0.35
CA SER A 356 -8.09 19.50 -0.42
C SER A 356 -9.24 20.23 0.28
N PHE A 357 -10.08 19.49 1.02
CA PHE A 357 -11.10 20.05 1.88
C PHE A 357 -11.41 19.09 3.04
N SER A 358 -11.82 19.63 4.18
CA SER A 358 -12.24 18.81 5.31
C SER A 358 -13.55 18.11 5.00
N HIS A 359 -13.70 16.89 5.54
CA HIS A 359 -14.92 16.09 5.39
C HIS A 359 -15.21 15.68 3.94
N GLY A 360 -14.18 15.39 3.16
CA GLY A 360 -14.35 14.62 1.94
C GLY A 360 -14.22 13.12 2.20
N GLY A 361 -14.72 12.33 1.26
CA GLY A 361 -15.08 10.93 1.51
C GLY A 361 -16.56 10.79 1.82
N LEU A 362 -17.23 9.95 1.04
CA LEU A 362 -18.69 9.78 1.05
C LEU A 362 -19.22 8.95 2.24
N SER A 363 -18.32 8.49 3.11
CA SER A 363 -18.65 7.70 4.29
C SER A 363 -18.65 8.58 5.54
N HIS A 364 -19.63 9.49 5.61
CA HIS A 364 -19.92 10.25 6.83
C HIS A 364 -21.00 9.53 7.62
N ALA A 365 -20.60 8.53 8.38
CA ALA A 365 -21.39 8.04 9.49
C ALA A 365 -20.68 8.38 10.81
N PRO A 366 -21.37 8.97 11.80
CA PRO A 366 -20.82 9.08 13.14
C PRO A 366 -20.58 7.67 13.68
N SER A 367 -19.42 7.45 14.30
CA SER A 367 -19.00 6.14 14.81
C SER A 367 -18.40 6.28 16.20
N THR A 368 -18.71 5.31 17.05
CA THR A 368 -18.10 5.15 18.38
C THR A 368 -16.85 4.28 18.33
N HIS A 369 -16.56 3.67 17.18
CA HIS A 369 -15.34 2.89 16.95
C HIS A 369 -14.16 3.84 16.68
N PRO A 370 -12.98 3.61 17.29
CA PRO A 370 -11.83 4.51 17.12
C PRO A 370 -11.27 4.52 15.68
N GLY A 371 -11.63 3.55 14.83
CA GLY A 371 -11.30 3.44 13.41
C GLY A 371 -12.31 4.12 12.48
N GLY A 372 -13.36 4.74 13.04
CA GLY A 372 -14.42 5.43 12.31
C GLY A 372 -15.44 4.49 11.66
N ALA A 373 -16.47 5.08 11.05
CA ALA A 373 -17.60 4.34 10.49
C ALA A 373 -17.23 3.38 9.34
N ASN A 374 -16.11 3.64 8.65
CA ASN A 374 -15.61 2.72 7.62
C ASN A 374 -15.36 1.33 8.19
N VAL A 375 -14.83 1.21 9.40
CA VAL A 375 -14.57 -0.09 10.03
C VAL A 375 -15.87 -0.85 10.27
N GLU A 376 -16.89 -0.18 10.79
CA GLU A 376 -18.23 -0.76 11.00
C GLU A 376 -18.86 -1.20 9.67
N HIS A 377 -18.77 -0.35 8.65
CA HIS A 377 -19.27 -0.64 7.31
C HIS A 377 -18.58 -1.86 6.71
N TYR A 378 -17.25 -1.97 6.83
CA TYR A 378 -16.52 -3.13 6.36
C TYR A 378 -16.93 -4.40 7.12
N GLN A 379 -17.03 -4.37 8.45
CA GLN A 379 -17.45 -5.53 9.25
C GLN A 379 -18.83 -6.04 8.85
N GLN A 380 -19.80 -5.14 8.70
CA GLN A 380 -21.13 -5.54 8.27
C GLN A 380 -21.13 -6.03 6.82
N CYS A 381 -20.33 -5.41 5.94
CA CYS A 381 -20.23 -5.87 4.56
C CYS A 381 -19.56 -7.25 4.42
N ILE A 382 -18.56 -7.54 5.25
CA ILE A 382 -17.93 -8.87 5.35
C ILE A 382 -18.99 -9.93 5.69
N ARG A 383 -19.84 -9.64 6.67
CA ARG A 383 -20.92 -10.57 7.09
C ARG A 383 -21.95 -10.81 5.99
N GLU A 384 -22.24 -9.80 5.19
CA GLU A 384 -23.19 -9.90 4.07
C GLU A 384 -22.62 -10.68 2.88
N LEU A 385 -21.36 -10.43 2.51
CA LEU A 385 -20.76 -11.04 1.32
C LEU A 385 -20.31 -12.49 1.51
N GLY A 386 -20.10 -12.94 2.75
CA GLY A 386 -19.87 -14.36 3.09
C GLY A 386 -18.55 -14.99 2.60
N GLU A 387 -18.02 -15.90 3.43
CA GLU A 387 -16.94 -16.89 3.22
C GLU A 387 -15.78 -16.59 2.23
N HIS A 388 -14.77 -15.90 2.74
CA HIS A 388 -13.37 -16.34 2.89
C HIS A 388 -12.63 -15.12 3.45
N HIS A 389 -12.61 -15.02 4.77
CA HIS A 389 -12.18 -13.82 5.52
C HIS A 389 -10.78 -13.32 5.14
N ASP A 390 -9.93 -14.23 4.65
CA ASP A 390 -8.65 -13.86 4.08
C ASP A 390 -8.72 -13.66 2.57
N LEU A 391 -9.12 -12.45 2.18
CA LEU A 391 -9.06 -12.05 0.78
C LEU A 391 -7.60 -11.88 0.28
N SER A 392 -6.57 -11.96 1.14
CA SER A 392 -5.17 -11.81 0.71
C SER A 392 -4.62 -13.07 0.04
N GLY A 393 -5.25 -14.22 0.29
CA GLY A 393 -4.81 -15.53 -0.20
C GLY A 393 -3.55 -16.05 0.49
N ASP A 394 -3.07 -15.39 1.55
CA ASP A 394 -1.87 -15.80 2.30
C ASP A 394 -2.19 -16.79 3.44
N SER A 395 -3.46 -17.14 3.64
CA SER A 395 -3.99 -18.10 4.62
C SER A 395 -3.60 -17.81 6.09
N GLU A 396 -3.86 -18.75 7.00
CA GLU A 396 -3.60 -18.67 8.45
C GLU A 396 -2.17 -18.23 8.83
N PHE A 397 -1.20 -18.34 7.92
CA PHE A 397 0.17 -17.87 8.14
C PHE A 397 0.24 -16.34 8.25
N GLY A 398 -0.47 -15.62 7.39
CA GLY A 398 -0.55 -14.16 7.44
C GLY A 398 -1.24 -13.70 8.72
N SER A 399 -2.40 -14.27 9.05
CA SER A 399 -3.15 -13.91 10.26
C SER A 399 -2.42 -14.29 11.55
N SER A 400 -1.79 -15.47 11.63
CA SER A 400 -1.04 -15.90 12.82
C SER A 400 0.24 -15.11 13.00
N PHE A 401 1.00 -14.86 11.93
CA PHE A 401 2.19 -14.00 11.99
C PHE A 401 1.81 -12.58 12.39
N MET A 402 0.71 -12.04 11.86
CA MET A 402 0.23 -10.70 12.22
C MET A 402 -0.37 -10.66 13.62
N PHE A 403 -1.02 -11.70 14.10
CA PHE A 403 -1.48 -11.79 15.49
C PHE A 403 -0.29 -11.76 16.45
N VAL A 404 0.72 -12.60 16.21
CA VAL A 404 1.94 -12.63 17.02
C VAL A 404 2.70 -11.30 16.92
N PHE A 405 2.85 -10.75 15.71
CA PHE A 405 3.60 -9.52 15.49
C PHE A 405 2.86 -8.28 16.00
N SER A 406 1.54 -8.17 15.84
CA SER A 406 0.74 -7.07 16.38
C SER A 406 0.76 -7.07 17.91
N ARG A 407 0.72 -8.24 18.55
CA ARG A 407 0.85 -8.38 20.01
C ARG A 407 2.27 -8.03 20.47
N ALA A 408 3.30 -8.54 19.79
CA ALA A 408 4.69 -8.24 20.11
C ALA A 408 5.05 -6.77 19.85
N TRP A 409 4.58 -6.20 18.74
CA TRP A 409 4.75 -4.80 18.38
C TRP A 409 3.94 -3.87 19.27
N GLY A 410 2.72 -4.25 19.66
CA GLY A 410 1.91 -3.54 20.64
C GLY A 410 2.58 -3.50 22.02
N LEU A 411 3.19 -4.62 22.45
CA LEU A 411 4.04 -4.66 23.64
C LEU A 411 5.26 -3.75 23.50
N PHE A 412 5.98 -3.83 22.36
CA PHE A 412 7.16 -3.02 22.10
C PHE A 412 6.83 -1.52 22.03
N ARG A 413 5.75 -1.13 21.35
CA ARG A 413 5.26 0.25 21.32
C ARG A 413 4.68 0.70 22.65
N GLY A 414 4.03 -0.17 23.41
CA GLY A 414 3.57 0.13 24.76
C GLY A 414 4.75 0.46 25.68
N LEU A 415 5.81 -0.36 25.61
CA LEU A 415 7.08 -0.11 26.30
C LEU A 415 7.79 1.15 25.80
N TRP A 416 7.80 1.38 24.49
CA TRP A 416 8.37 2.59 23.89
C TRP A 416 7.60 3.86 24.26
N ASN A 417 6.27 3.82 24.27
CA ASN A 417 5.41 4.93 24.64
C ASN A 417 5.46 5.21 26.14
N LEU A 418 5.60 4.18 26.99
CA LEU A 418 5.95 4.34 28.40
C LEU A 418 7.28 5.08 28.58
N TYR A 419 8.21 4.93 27.63
CA TYR A 419 9.53 5.54 27.67
C TYR A 419 9.56 6.96 27.05
N VAL A 420 8.73 7.23 26.03
CA VAL A 420 8.79 8.46 25.21
C VAL A 420 7.57 9.38 25.40
N GLY A 421 6.56 8.96 26.18
CA GLY A 421 5.43 9.82 26.58
C GLY A 421 4.40 10.10 25.48
N SER A 422 4.43 9.40 24.35
CA SER A 422 3.44 9.55 23.28
C SER A 422 2.22 8.65 23.49
N GLY A 423 1.04 9.26 23.49
CA GLY A 423 -0.25 8.58 23.64
C GLY A 423 -0.49 7.49 22.59
N PHE A 424 -1.31 6.51 22.99
CA PHE A 424 -1.74 5.38 22.20
C PHE A 424 -2.72 5.85 21.11
N VAL A 425 -2.54 5.42 19.85
CA VAL A 425 -3.59 5.49 18.83
C VAL A 425 -3.91 4.05 18.44
N THR A 426 -4.83 3.47 19.19
CA THR A 426 -5.69 2.40 18.67
C THR A 426 -6.61 2.97 17.61
N CYS A 427 -6.82 2.21 16.54
CA CYS A 427 -8.10 2.25 15.85
C CYS A 427 -9.18 1.61 16.73
#